data_AF-A0A5P1E540-F1
#
_entry.id   AF-A0A5P1E540-F1
#
_cell.length_a   1.000
_cell.length_b   1.000
_cell.length_c   1.000
_cell.angle_alpha   90.00
_cell.angle_beta   90.00
_cell.angle_gamma   90.00
#
_symmetry.space_group_name_H-M   'P 1'
#
loop_
_entity.id
_entity.type
_entity.pdbx_description
1 polymer ?
#
loop_
_entity_poly.entity_id
_entity_poly.type
_entity_poly.pdbx_seq_one_letter_code
_entity_poly.pdbx_strand_id
1 'polypeptide(L)'
;MAPELYEEEYNELVDVYSFRMCMLEMATFEYPYRECKNAAQIYKKVTSGIKPAALAKVTDPQVRHFIEKCLLPTSERLPAKDLLKDPFRQCNNVLDYDLVQQCNFQQCHVAPNVINESKLERSSMEVDSDSKTFDICILWVQ
;
A
#
# COMPACT_ATOMS: atom_id res chain seq x y z
N MET A 1 -0.55 6.95 8.97
CA MET A 1 0.91 6.77 8.96
C MET A 1 1.30 5.57 9.81
N ALA A 2 2.58 5.20 9.84
CA ALA A 2 3.13 4.25 10.80
C ALA A 2 3.08 4.83 12.23
N PRO A 3 2.88 4.01 13.28
CA PRO A 3 2.78 4.50 14.66
C PRO A 3 4.05 5.22 15.15
N GLU A 4 5.22 4.75 14.75
CA GLU A 4 6.51 5.33 15.13
C GLU A 4 6.79 6.69 14.47
N LEU A 5 6.02 7.11 13.46
CA LEU A 5 6.17 8.44 12.86
C LEU A 5 5.73 9.57 13.82
N TYR A 6 4.99 9.22 14.88
CA TYR A 6 4.67 10.15 15.97
C TYR A 6 5.82 10.28 16.98
N GLU A 7 6.84 9.43 16.87
CA GLU A 7 8.08 9.48 17.63
C GLU A 7 9.14 10.18 16.74
N GLU A 8 10.01 11.01 17.31
CA GLU A 8 11.02 11.76 16.54
C GLU A 8 12.14 10.86 15.99
N GLU A 9 12.15 9.57 16.36
CA GLU A 9 13.09 8.56 15.91
C GLU A 9 12.38 7.53 15.02
N TYR A 10 12.51 7.67 13.71
CA TYR A 10 12.01 6.71 12.73
C TYR A 10 13.08 6.29 11.73
N ASN A 11 12.88 5.14 11.10
CA ASN A 11 13.76 4.57 10.09
C ASN A 11 12.98 4.28 8.80
N GLU A 12 13.64 3.68 7.81
CA GLU A 12 13.04 3.33 6.51
C GLU A 12 11.90 2.30 6.60
N LEU A 13 11.68 1.69 7.77
CA LEU A 13 10.57 0.74 7.95
C LEU A 13 9.21 1.44 7.94
N VAL A 14 9.15 2.76 8.12
CA VAL A 14 7.90 3.53 7.94
C VAL A 14 7.39 3.43 6.50
N ASP A 15 8.28 3.41 5.51
CA ASP A 15 7.93 3.26 4.09
C ASP A 15 7.36 1.87 3.82
N VAL A 16 7.89 0.84 4.48
CA VAL A 16 7.36 -0.52 4.42
C VAL A 16 5.92 -0.56 4.94
N TYR A 17 5.61 0.17 6.01
CA TYR A 17 4.25 0.24 6.54
C TYR A 17 3.31 0.99 5.61
N SER A 18 3.73 2.16 5.10
CA SER A 18 2.94 2.96 4.16
C SER A 18 2.66 2.21 2.86
N PHE A 19 3.66 1.53 2.30
CA PHE A 19 3.50 0.67 1.12
C PHE A 19 2.39 -0.38 1.31
N ARG A 20 2.19 -0.85 2.53
CA ARG A 20 1.22 -1.91 2.84
C ARG A 20 -0.18 -1.40 3.02
N MET A 21 -0.32 -0.16 3.49
CA MET A 21 -1.59 0.53 3.46
C MET A 21 -2.04 0.73 2.01
N CYS A 22 -1.13 1.14 1.12
CA CYS A 22 -1.42 1.22 -0.32
C CYS A 22 -1.77 -0.16 -0.91
N MET A 23 -1.06 -1.21 -0.53
CA MET A 23 -1.36 -2.57 -1.03
C MET A 23 -2.70 -3.10 -0.53
N LEU A 24 -3.07 -2.79 0.71
CA LEU A 24 -4.40 -3.10 1.26
C LEU A 24 -5.50 -2.35 0.52
N GLU A 25 -5.28 -1.06 0.23
CA GLU A 25 -6.21 -0.25 -0.54
C GLU A 25 -6.40 -0.80 -1.96
N MET A 26 -5.31 -1.15 -2.66
CA MET A 26 -5.38 -1.79 -3.97
C MET A 26 -6.12 -3.14 -3.93
N ALA A 27 -5.92 -3.94 -2.89
CA ALA A 27 -6.54 -5.25 -2.77
C ALA A 27 -8.04 -5.19 -2.42
N THR A 28 -8.50 -4.10 -1.80
CA THR A 28 -9.86 -3.98 -1.26
C THR A 28 -10.70 -2.89 -1.92
N PHE A 29 -10.07 -2.00 -2.70
CA PHE A 29 -10.66 -0.78 -3.23
C PHE A 29 -11.31 0.10 -2.16
N GLU A 30 -10.82 -0.02 -0.93
CA GLU A 30 -11.29 0.73 0.22
C GLU A 30 -10.14 1.43 0.92
N TYR A 31 -10.38 2.68 1.29
CA TYR A 31 -9.43 3.45 2.07
C TYR A 31 -9.12 2.76 3.42
N PRO A 32 -7.85 2.58 3.80
CA PRO A 32 -7.49 2.00 5.10
C PRO A 32 -8.09 2.80 6.26
N TYR A 33 -8.71 2.09 7.22
CA TYR A 33 -9.43 2.67 8.34
C TYR A 33 -10.66 3.52 7.97
N ARG A 34 -11.28 3.31 6.80
CA ARG A 34 -12.55 3.96 6.40
C ARG A 34 -13.65 3.85 7.46
N GLU A 35 -13.61 2.84 8.33
CA GLU A 35 -14.55 2.68 9.44
C GLU A 35 -14.39 3.73 10.57
N CYS A 36 -13.32 4.54 10.55
CA CYS A 36 -13.07 5.59 11.52
C CYS A 36 -13.66 6.93 11.07
N LYS A 37 -14.25 7.68 12.00
CA LYS A 37 -14.89 8.98 11.71
C LYS A 37 -13.92 10.15 11.65
N ASN A 38 -12.76 10.03 12.30
CA ASN A 38 -11.77 11.09 12.39
C ASN A 38 -10.36 10.53 12.60
N ALA A 39 -9.36 11.39 12.42
CA ALA A 39 -7.95 11.03 12.56
C ALA A 39 -7.58 10.55 13.98
N ALA A 40 -8.23 11.06 15.04
CA ALA A 40 -7.96 10.63 16.41
C ALA A 40 -8.31 9.15 16.64
N GLN A 41 -9.39 8.65 16.02
CA GLN A 41 -9.74 7.23 16.06
C GLN A 41 -8.72 6.37 15.32
N ILE A 42 -8.21 6.86 14.18
CA ILE A 42 -7.15 6.18 13.41
C ILE A 42 -5.88 6.11 14.25
N TYR A 43 -5.44 7.25 14.81
CA TYR A 43 -4.28 7.33 15.70
C TYR A 43 -4.38 6.31 16.83
N LYS A 44 -5.51 6.31 17.57
CA LYS A 44 -5.73 5.37 18.68
C LYS A 44 -5.62 3.90 18.23
N LYS A 45 -6.18 3.55 17.08
CA LYS A 45 -6.11 2.18 16.55
C LYS A 45 -4.69 1.81 16.15
N VAL A 46 -4.03 2.67 15.38
CA VAL A 46 -2.67 2.45 14.88
C VAL A 46 -1.67 2.29 16.02
N THR A 47 -1.71 3.18 17.03
CA THR A 47 -0.83 3.08 18.21
C THR A 47 -1.16 1.90 19.12
N SER A 48 -2.40 1.40 19.09
CA SER A 48 -2.80 0.18 19.80
C SER A 48 -2.58 -1.11 18.99
N GLY A 49 -1.98 -1.04 17.79
CA GLY A 49 -1.76 -2.20 16.92
C GLY A 49 -3.03 -2.80 16.31
N ILE A 50 -4.16 -2.08 16.34
CA ILE A 50 -5.43 -2.52 15.76
C ILE A 50 -5.39 -2.26 14.26
N LYS A 51 -5.42 -3.33 13.45
CA LYS A 51 -5.37 -3.28 11.98
C LYS A 51 -6.69 -2.76 11.36
N PRO A 52 -6.67 -2.25 10.12
CA PRO A 52 -7.89 -1.81 9.42
C PRO A 52 -8.91 -2.93 9.24
N ALA A 53 -10.20 -2.62 9.34
CA ALA A 53 -11.27 -3.60 9.09
C ALA A 53 -11.23 -4.15 7.65
N ALA A 54 -10.77 -3.36 6.68
CA ALA A 54 -10.62 -3.76 5.29
C ALA A 54 -9.71 -4.99 5.11
N LEU A 55 -8.78 -5.25 6.04
CA LEU A 55 -7.89 -6.41 5.97
C LEU A 55 -8.65 -7.74 5.95
N ALA A 56 -9.80 -7.81 6.62
CA ALA A 56 -10.65 -8.99 6.61
C ALA A 56 -11.32 -9.25 5.25
N LYS A 57 -11.35 -8.26 4.36
CA LYS A 57 -11.95 -8.33 3.02
C LYS A 57 -10.97 -8.83 1.95
N VAL A 58 -9.68 -8.94 2.27
CA VAL A 58 -8.68 -9.48 1.34
C VAL A 58 -8.94 -10.97 1.17
N THR A 59 -9.31 -11.37 -0.05
CA THR A 59 -9.73 -12.73 -0.39
C THR A 59 -8.55 -13.69 -0.52
N ASP A 60 -7.46 -13.24 -1.14
CA ASP A 60 -6.25 -14.04 -1.31
C ASP A 60 -5.49 -14.15 0.03
N PRO A 61 -5.37 -15.36 0.61
CA PRO A 61 -4.66 -15.57 1.86
C PRO A 61 -3.17 -15.21 1.80
N GLN A 62 -2.51 -15.37 0.64
CA GLN A 62 -1.11 -15.02 0.47
C GLN A 62 -0.91 -13.50 0.49
N VAL A 63 -1.78 -12.75 -0.23
CA VAL A 63 -1.78 -11.28 -0.20
C VAL A 63 -2.04 -10.80 1.23
N ARG A 64 -3.06 -11.35 1.89
CA ARG A 64 -3.42 -10.98 3.27
C ARG A 64 -2.27 -11.22 4.23
N HIS A 65 -1.65 -12.39 4.17
CA HIS A 65 -0.53 -12.74 5.04
C HIS A 65 0.67 -11.81 4.81
N PHE A 66 0.96 -11.46 3.56
CA PHE A 66 2.04 -10.53 3.23
C PHE A 66 1.75 -9.09 3.70
N ILE A 67 0.49 -8.63 3.61
CA ILE A 67 0.06 -7.36 4.24
C ILE A 67 0.32 -7.42 5.75
N GLU A 68 -0.14 -8.49 6.41
CA GLU A 68 -0.05 -8.65 7.86
C GLU A 68 1.39 -8.63 8.40
N LYS A 69 2.33 -9.30 7.73
CA LYS A 69 3.76 -9.30 8.12
C LYS A 69 4.37 -7.91 8.19
N CYS A 70 3.85 -6.99 7.38
CA CYS A 70 4.46 -5.69 7.19
C CYS A 70 3.70 -4.56 7.90
N LEU A 71 2.55 -4.90 8.49
CA LEU A 71 1.85 -4.09 9.48
C LEU A 71 2.27 -4.44 10.92
N LEU A 72 3.34 -5.22 11.09
CA LEU A 72 3.92 -5.51 12.40
C LEU A 72 4.56 -4.25 13.02
N PRO A 73 4.75 -4.23 14.35
CA PRO A 73 5.52 -3.19 15.04
C PRO A 73 6.94 -3.09 14.46
N THR A 74 7.57 -1.91 14.58
CA THR A 74 8.90 -1.61 14.03
C THR A 74 9.96 -2.64 14.43
N SER A 75 9.89 -3.18 15.65
CA SER A 75 10.80 -4.21 16.17
C SER A 75 10.74 -5.54 15.44
N GLU A 76 9.63 -5.85 14.79
CA GLU A 76 9.38 -7.13 14.11
C GLU A 76 9.23 -6.96 12.58
N ARG A 77 9.07 -5.72 12.11
CA ARG A 77 8.86 -5.42 10.70
C ARG A 77 10.14 -5.65 9.92
N LEU A 78 10.06 -6.51 8.91
CA LEU A 78 11.21 -6.81 8.05
C LEU A 78 11.53 -5.62 7.11
N PRO A 79 12.82 -5.37 6.83
CA PRO A 79 13.21 -4.37 5.86
C PRO A 79 12.83 -4.78 4.44
N ALA A 80 12.69 -3.80 3.55
CA ALA A 80 12.28 -4.02 2.16
C ALA A 80 13.12 -5.09 1.45
N LYS A 81 14.44 -5.09 1.65
CA LYS A 81 15.39 -6.07 1.06
C LYS A 81 15.04 -7.53 1.37
N ASP A 82 14.47 -7.80 2.54
CA ASP A 82 14.13 -9.15 2.98
C ASP A 82 12.68 -9.50 2.61
N LEU A 83 11.78 -8.51 2.61
CA LEU A 83 10.42 -8.66 2.08
C LEU A 83 10.38 -8.96 0.59
N LEU A 84 11.38 -8.50 -0.18
CA LEU A 84 11.52 -8.85 -1.59
C LEU A 84 11.81 -10.35 -1.81
N LYS A 85 12.31 -11.04 -0.79
CA LYS A 85 12.57 -12.49 -0.82
C LYS A 85 11.35 -13.30 -0.36
N ASP A 86 10.25 -12.67 0.02
CA ASP A 86 9.06 -13.39 0.48
C ASP A 86 8.45 -14.25 -0.65
N PRO A 87 7.98 -15.48 -0.39
CA PRO A 87 7.34 -16.32 -1.40
C PRO A 87 6.18 -15.65 -2.15
N PHE A 88 5.47 -14.72 -1.51
CA PHE A 88 4.44 -13.91 -2.15
C PHE A 88 4.96 -13.15 -3.38
N ARG A 89 6.22 -12.67 -3.33
CA ARG A 89 6.88 -12.00 -4.46
C ARG A 89 7.41 -12.98 -5.50
N GLN A 90 7.69 -14.22 -5.09
CA GLN A 90 8.27 -15.26 -5.93
C GLN A 90 7.21 -16.06 -6.71
N CYS A 91 5.97 -15.57 -6.79
CA CYS A 91 4.91 -16.17 -7.60
C CYS A 91 5.18 -15.96 -9.10
N ASN A 92 6.32 -16.47 -9.59
CA ASN A 92 6.55 -16.82 -10.98
C ASN A 92 5.91 -18.21 -11.22
N ASN A 93 4.61 -18.35 -10.94
CA ASN A 93 3.91 -19.56 -11.35
C ASN A 93 3.61 -19.42 -12.82
N VAL A 94 4.58 -19.92 -13.59
CA VAL A 94 4.39 -20.60 -14.87
C VAL A 94 3.24 -21.58 -14.70
N LEU A 95 2.01 -21.14 -14.93
CA LEU A 95 0.89 -21.95 -15.43
C LEU A 95 -0.11 -21.02 -16.13
N ASP A 96 -0.09 -21.17 -17.45
CA ASP A 96 -1.16 -20.90 -18.41
C ASP A 96 -1.48 -19.44 -18.80
N TYR A 97 -1.06 -19.09 -20.01
CA TYR A 97 -1.29 -17.80 -20.68
C TYR A 97 -2.76 -17.63 -21.13
N ASP A 98 -3.67 -18.55 -20.74
CA ASP A 98 -5.06 -18.58 -21.23
C ASP A 98 -6.15 -18.26 -20.17
N LEU A 99 -5.81 -17.95 -18.90
CA LEU A 99 -6.80 -17.54 -17.87
C LEU A 99 -6.66 -16.09 -17.35
N VAL A 100 -5.84 -15.25 -17.99
CA VAL A 100 -5.70 -13.83 -17.60
C VAL A 100 -6.95 -13.00 -17.95
N GLN A 101 -7.98 -13.57 -18.56
CA GLN A 101 -9.18 -12.82 -18.96
C GLN A 101 -10.26 -12.63 -17.88
N GLN A 102 -10.01 -12.97 -16.61
CA GLN A 102 -11.01 -12.76 -15.55
C GLN A 102 -10.51 -12.08 -14.27
N CYS A 103 -9.26 -11.62 -14.24
CA CYS A 103 -8.83 -10.61 -13.29
C CYS A 103 -8.67 -9.30 -14.07
N ASN A 104 -9.65 -8.39 -13.94
CA ASN A 104 -9.67 -7.11 -14.66
C ASN A 104 -8.65 -6.11 -14.07
N PHE A 105 -7.37 -6.49 -14.07
CA PHE A 105 -6.22 -5.60 -13.90
C PHE A 105 -5.90 -4.94 -15.25
N GLN A 106 -6.80 -4.09 -15.72
CA GLN A 106 -6.48 -2.99 -16.64
C GLN A 106 -6.62 -1.73 -15.78
N GLN A 107 -5.57 -1.01 -15.38
CA GLN A 107 -4.35 -0.72 -16.13
C GLN A 107 -3.23 -0.21 -15.18
N CYS A 108 -2.10 -0.92 -15.13
CA CYS A 108 -0.79 -0.30 -14.88
C CYS A 108 0.15 -0.82 -15.98
N HIS A 109 -0.01 -0.32 -17.20
CA HIS A 109 0.99 -0.52 -18.24
C HIS A 109 2.24 0.29 -17.86
N VAL A 110 3.25 -0.37 -17.29
CA VAL A 110 4.62 0.13 -17.37
C VAL A 110 5.24 -0.53 -18.59
N ALA A 111 5.26 0.20 -19.71
CA ALA A 111 6.10 -0.17 -20.84
C ALA A 111 7.57 0.03 -20.42
N PRO A 112 8.47 -0.94 -20.65
CA PRO A 112 9.87 -0.76 -20.36
C PRO A 112 10.48 0.09 -21.48
N ASN A 113 11.02 1.27 -21.16
CA ASN A 113 12.20 1.78 -21.87
C ASN A 113 12.83 3.01 -21.19
N VAL A 114 14.11 2.81 -20.86
CA VAL A 114 15.26 3.69 -21.07
C VAL A 114 15.20 5.13 -20.52
N ILE A 115 16.15 5.39 -19.62
CA ILE A 115 16.51 6.70 -19.07
C ILE A 115 16.70 7.73 -20.20
N ASN A 116 16.06 8.89 -20.06
CA ASN A 116 16.67 10.17 -20.37
C ASN A 116 16.10 11.23 -19.44
N GLU A 117 16.98 11.84 -18.64
CA GLU A 117 16.67 13.06 -17.90
C GLU A 117 16.36 14.18 -18.90
N SER A 118 15.14 14.68 -18.91
CA SER A 118 14.86 16.11 -19.07
C SER A 118 13.36 16.40 -18.93
N LYS A 119 13.07 17.28 -17.96
CA LYS A 119 11.94 18.21 -17.94
C LYS A 119 10.54 17.63 -17.61
N LEU A 120 10.28 17.44 -16.31
CA LEU A 120 8.90 17.44 -15.79
C LEU A 120 8.57 18.85 -15.27
N GLU A 121 7.97 19.67 -16.13
CA GLU A 121 7.37 20.94 -15.73
C GLU A 121 6.07 20.70 -14.97
N ARG A 122 5.95 21.41 -13.84
CA ARG A 122 4.79 21.46 -12.95
C ARG A 122 3.63 22.10 -13.70
N SER A 123 2.58 21.34 -14.01
CA SER A 123 1.32 21.90 -14.51
C SER A 123 0.17 21.55 -13.56
N SER A 124 -0.48 22.60 -13.06
CA SER A 124 -1.55 22.59 -12.06
C SER A 124 -2.80 21.85 -12.52
N MET A 125 -3.48 21.17 -11.59
CA MET A 125 -4.72 20.44 -11.82
C MET A 125 -5.95 21.34 -11.63
N GLU A 126 -6.91 21.25 -12.57
CA GLU A 126 -8.27 21.74 -12.40
C GLU A 126 -9.09 20.78 -11.52
N VAL A 127 -10.03 21.36 -10.76
CA VAL A 127 -10.80 20.70 -9.70
C VAL A 127 -11.97 19.93 -10.30
N ASP A 128 -12.02 18.61 -10.09
CA ASP A 128 -13.24 17.84 -10.23
C ASP A 128 -13.64 17.20 -8.89
N SER A 129 -14.92 17.34 -8.52
CA SER A 129 -15.39 17.16 -7.14
C SER A 129 -15.58 15.71 -6.68
N ASP A 130 -15.20 14.73 -7.52
CA ASP A 130 -15.23 13.30 -7.19
C ASP A 130 -13.83 12.63 -7.17
N SER A 131 -12.73 13.40 -7.12
CA SER A 131 -11.34 12.87 -7.19
C SER A 131 -10.73 12.40 -5.86
N LYS A 132 -11.42 12.52 -4.72
CA LYS A 132 -10.81 12.36 -3.38
C LYS A 132 -10.21 10.98 -3.08
N THR A 133 -10.48 9.97 -3.90
CA THR A 133 -9.96 8.61 -3.73
C THR A 133 -8.49 8.48 -4.14
N PHE A 134 -8.02 9.26 -5.13
CA PHE A 134 -6.63 9.16 -5.60
C PHE A 134 -5.66 10.11 -4.88
N ASP A 135 -6.15 11.25 -4.36
CA ASP A 135 -5.31 12.26 -3.70
C ASP A 135 -4.80 11.83 -2.30
N ILE A 136 -5.39 10.82 -1.67
CA ILE A 136 -4.99 10.41 -0.31
C ILE A 136 -3.86 9.36 -0.32
N CYS A 137 -3.61 8.67 -1.44
CA CYS A 137 -2.38 7.88 -1.61
C CYS A 137 -1.13 8.75 -1.37
N ILE A 138 -1.21 10.04 -1.69
CA ILE A 138 -0.14 11.02 -1.43
C ILE A 138 -0.01 11.32 0.08
N LEU A 139 -1.09 11.27 0.86
CA LEU A 139 -1.06 11.52 2.31
C LEU A 139 -0.43 10.38 3.14
N TRP A 140 -0.18 9.21 2.57
CA TRP A 140 0.60 8.14 3.23
C TRP A 140 2.08 8.14 2.83
N VAL A 141 2.44 8.93 1.81
CA VAL A 141 3.79 9.07 1.22
C VAL A 141 4.44 10.42 1.62
N GLN A 142 3.77 11.23 2.44
CA GLN A 142 4.26 12.54 2.88
C GLN A 142 4.58 12.58 4.38
#